data_AF-A0A965NAJ8-F1
#
_entry.id   AF-A0A965NAJ8-F1
#
_cell.length_a   1.000
_cell.length_b   1.000
_cell.length_c   1.000
_cell.angle_alpha   90.00
_cell.angle_beta   90.00
_cell.angle_gamma   90.00
#
_symmetry.space_group_name_H-M   'P 1'
#
loop_
_entity.id
_entity.type
_entity.pdbx_description
1 polymer ?
#
loop_
_entity_poly.entity_id
_entity_poly.type
_entity_poly.pdbx_seq_one_letter_code
_entity_poly.pdbx_strand_id
1 'polypeptide(L)'
;MEFVLGSLVTIASLLIVSRFILSEKEINKNAIKIVFRQSHLYEVVKPYMDYMPLPPLPVTQAYNYDIKNKVRVVFTNDTAYWIKDNAFYQASVIDGIVDESTTKVVDTMAMDKVELDKMIFIVQQLTEGMTNDGGSPGDKNL
;
A
#
# COMPACT_ATOMS: atom_id res chain seq x y z
N MET A 1 52.06 51.56 -31.54
CA MET A 1 52.37 50.81 -30.30
C MET A 1 51.46 51.23 -29.15
N GLU A 2 51.20 52.53 -28.98
CA GLU A 2 50.38 53.06 -27.87
C GLU A 2 48.92 52.56 -27.86
N PHE A 3 48.27 52.45 -29.02
CA PHE A 3 46.89 51.92 -29.12
C PHE A 3 46.76 50.45 -28.69
N VAL A 4 47.80 49.64 -28.91
CA VAL A 4 47.83 48.23 -28.50
C VAL A 4 48.01 48.12 -26.98
N LEU A 5 48.81 49.01 -26.40
CA LEU A 5 48.99 49.07 -24.96
C LEU A 5 47.71 49.54 -24.24
N GLY A 6 47.02 50.52 -24.82
CA GLY A 6 45.73 51.01 -24.31
C GLY A 6 44.63 49.94 -24.31
N SER A 7 44.55 49.13 -25.37
CA SER A 7 43.54 48.04 -25.43
C SER A 7 43.83 46.91 -24.44
N LEU A 8 45.10 46.62 -24.17
CA LEU A 8 45.49 45.64 -23.14
C LEU A 8 45.09 46.10 -21.73
N VAL A 9 45.27 47.39 -21.43
CA VAL A 9 44.92 47.96 -20.12
C VAL A 9 43.41 47.97 -19.89
N THR A 10 42.61 48.29 -20.90
CA THR A 10 41.14 48.25 -20.78
C THR A 10 40.64 46.83 -20.56
N ILE A 11 41.14 45.84 -21.31
CA ILE A 11 40.78 44.43 -21.11
C ILE A 11 41.16 43.97 -19.69
N ALA A 12 42.37 44.29 -19.22
CA ALA A 12 42.81 43.93 -17.88
C ALA A 12 41.93 44.55 -16.80
N SER A 13 41.55 45.83 -16.94
CA SER A 13 40.67 46.51 -15.99
C SER A 13 39.28 45.87 -15.93
N LEU A 14 38.73 45.46 -17.08
CA LEU A 14 37.40 44.85 -17.20
C LEU A 14 37.39 43.44 -16.60
N LEU A 15 38.48 42.69 -16.76
CA LEU A 15 38.66 41.38 -16.12
C LEU A 15 38.77 41.48 -14.59
N ILE A 16 39.46 42.50 -14.07
CA ILE A 16 39.57 42.70 -12.62
C ILE A 16 38.20 43.07 -12.03
N VAL A 17 37.52 44.05 -12.62
CA VAL A 17 36.19 44.50 -12.16
C VAL A 17 35.16 43.37 -12.25
N SER A 18 35.12 42.64 -13.37
CA SER A 18 34.21 41.50 -13.51
C SER A 18 34.48 40.41 -12.49
N ARG A 19 35.75 40.12 -12.17
CA ARG A 19 36.10 39.14 -11.13
C ARG A 19 35.62 39.56 -9.75
N PHE A 20 35.74 40.84 -9.39
CA PHE A 20 35.22 41.35 -8.11
C PHE A 20 33.69 41.26 -8.01
N ILE A 21 32.97 41.68 -9.05
CA ILE A 21 31.49 41.63 -9.08
C ILE A 21 30.98 40.18 -9.05
N LEU A 22 31.62 39.27 -9.77
CA LEU A 22 31.24 37.85 -9.77
C LEU A 22 31.59 37.16 -8.45
N SER A 23 32.64 37.61 -7.76
CA SER A 23 33.04 37.07 -6.46
C SER A 23 32.05 37.40 -5.34
N GLU A 24 31.32 38.52 -5.43
CA GLU A 24 30.29 38.90 -4.44
C GLU A 24 28.97 38.13 -4.62
N LYS A 25 28.78 37.44 -5.76
CA LYS A 25 27.54 36.68 -6.06
C LYS A 25 27.43 35.35 -5.31
N GLU A 26 28.44 34.96 -4.54
CA GLU A 26 28.35 33.83 -3.61
C GLU A 26 27.69 34.25 -2.29
N ILE A 27 26.56 34.95 -2.36
CA ILE A 27 25.72 35.26 -1.20
C ILE A 27 25.16 33.93 -0.68
N ASN A 28 25.86 33.40 0.32
CA ASN A 28 25.49 32.38 1.28
C ASN A 28 24.28 31.50 0.87
N LYS A 29 24.54 30.50 0.02
CA LYS A 29 23.58 29.47 -0.40
C LYS A 29 23.16 28.51 0.73
N ASN A 30 23.44 28.83 1.99
CA ASN A 30 22.86 28.13 3.12
C ASN A 30 21.41 28.61 3.30
N ALA A 31 20.57 28.26 2.33
CA ALA A 31 19.13 28.36 2.46
C ALA A 31 18.76 27.63 3.77
N ILE A 32 18.09 28.34 4.68
CA ILE A 32 17.60 27.77 5.93
C ILE A 32 16.72 26.58 5.54
N LYS A 33 17.22 25.37 5.80
CA LYS A 33 16.47 24.14 5.54
C LYS A 33 15.38 24.08 6.60
N ILE A 34 14.17 24.47 6.22
CA ILE A 34 13.00 24.29 7.08
C ILE A 34 12.75 22.78 7.17
N VAL A 35 13.06 22.20 8.33
CA VAL A 35 12.81 20.79 8.62
C VAL A 35 11.53 20.70 9.44
N PHE A 36 10.46 20.21 8.82
CA PHE A 36 9.23 19.90 9.54
C PHE A 36 9.37 18.57 10.27
N ARG A 37 8.93 18.53 11.53
CA ARG A 37 8.81 17.27 12.28
C ARG A 37 7.55 16.53 11.83
N GLN A 38 7.62 15.20 11.80
CA GLN A 38 6.48 14.34 11.42
C GLN A 38 5.22 14.66 12.25
N SER A 39 5.38 14.88 13.56
CA SER A 39 4.26 15.22 14.45
C SER A 39 3.59 16.55 14.08
N HIS A 40 4.39 17.55 13.69
CA HIS A 40 3.87 18.86 13.33
C HIS A 40 3.09 18.82 12.01
N LEU A 41 3.61 18.11 11.00
CA LEU A 41 2.85 17.89 9.77
C LEU A 41 1.55 17.13 10.04
N TYR A 42 1.58 16.12 10.90
CA TYR A 42 0.39 15.39 11.30
C TYR A 42 -0.64 16.31 11.98
N GLU A 43 -0.23 17.16 12.93
CA GLU A 43 -1.14 18.11 13.59
C GLU A 43 -1.78 19.10 12.62
N VAL A 44 -1.02 19.59 11.64
CA VAL A 44 -1.53 20.51 10.61
C VAL A 44 -2.53 19.83 9.68
N VAL A 45 -2.29 18.56 9.33
CA VAL A 45 -3.15 17.81 8.38
C VAL A 45 -4.32 17.11 9.07
N LYS A 46 -4.23 16.81 10.37
CA LYS A 46 -5.23 16.05 11.15
C LYS A 46 -6.68 16.55 10.97
N PRO A 47 -6.99 17.87 11.01
CA PRO A 47 -8.37 18.35 10.85
C PRO A 47 -8.99 18.02 9.48
N TYR A 48 -8.17 17.71 8.49
CA TYR A 48 -8.59 17.40 7.12
C TYR A 48 -8.58 15.89 6.83
N MET A 49 -8.05 15.05 7.74
CA MET A 49 -7.97 13.60 7.51
C MET A 49 -9.34 12.92 7.50
N ASP A 50 -10.32 13.45 8.25
CA ASP A 50 -11.67 12.87 8.31
C ASP A 50 -12.40 12.93 6.95
N TYR A 51 -11.95 13.81 6.04
CA TYR A 51 -12.50 13.97 4.70
C TYR A 51 -11.65 13.26 3.62
N MET A 52 -10.54 12.62 4.01
CA MET A 52 -9.73 11.83 3.09
C MET A 52 -10.19 10.38 3.06
N PRO A 53 -10.21 9.74 1.89
CA PRO A 53 -10.39 8.30 1.84
C PRO A 53 -9.28 7.64 2.66
N LEU A 54 -9.66 6.74 3.58
CA LEU A 54 -8.70 5.98 4.35
C LEU A 54 -7.78 5.23 3.36
N PRO A 55 -6.44 5.40 3.45
CA PRO A 55 -5.55 4.62 2.61
C PRO A 55 -5.75 3.13 2.90
N PRO A 56 -5.56 2.25 1.92
CA PRO A 56 -5.59 0.82 2.17
C PRO A 56 -4.57 0.48 3.25
N LEU A 57 -4.95 -0.41 4.17
CA LEU A 57 -4.06 -0.84 5.25
C LEU A 57 -2.74 -1.37 4.65
N PRO A 58 -1.58 -0.92 5.16
CA PRO A 58 -0.31 -1.39 4.65
C PRO A 58 -0.15 -2.89 4.91
N VAL A 59 0.36 -3.61 3.91
CA VAL A 59 0.75 -5.02 4.07
C VAL A 59 1.97 -5.10 4.97
N THR A 60 1.74 -5.38 6.25
CA THR A 60 2.79 -5.54 7.28
C THR A 60 2.92 -7.01 7.69
N GLN A 61 3.98 -7.33 8.42
CA GLN A 61 4.13 -8.67 9.03
C GLN A 61 2.97 -9.00 9.97
N ALA A 62 2.52 -8.02 10.76
CA ALA A 62 1.36 -8.18 11.64
C ALA A 62 0.07 -8.42 10.84
N TYR A 63 -0.14 -7.67 9.74
CA TYR A 63 -1.27 -7.86 8.83
C TYR A 63 -1.25 -9.27 8.21
N ASN A 64 -0.11 -9.72 7.70
CA ASN A 64 0.03 -11.06 7.12
C ASN A 64 -0.18 -12.17 8.16
N TYR A 65 0.36 -11.98 9.37
CA TYR A 65 0.13 -12.90 10.48
C TYR A 65 -1.34 -12.98 10.87
N ASP A 66 -2.01 -11.83 10.98
CA ASP A 66 -3.42 -11.73 11.31
C ASP A 66 -4.29 -12.41 10.25
N ILE A 67 -4.05 -12.14 8.96
CA ILE A 67 -4.75 -12.81 7.86
C ILE A 67 -4.52 -14.32 7.87
N LYS A 68 -3.29 -14.78 8.13
CA LYS A 68 -2.97 -16.21 8.16
C LYS A 68 -3.69 -16.96 9.27
N ASN A 69 -3.96 -16.30 10.41
CA ASN A 69 -4.62 -16.92 11.56
C ASN A 69 -6.14 -16.72 11.58
N LYS A 70 -6.68 -15.91 10.66
CA LYS A 70 -8.13 -15.70 10.52
C LYS A 70 -8.73 -16.73 9.58
N VAL A 71 -9.94 -17.17 9.93
CA VAL A 71 -10.76 -18.01 9.05
C VAL A 71 -11.70 -17.10 8.26
N ARG A 72 -11.73 -17.27 6.94
CA ARG A 72 -12.71 -16.60 6.08
C ARG A 72 -14.04 -17.33 6.20
N VAL A 73 -15.11 -16.58 6.43
CA VAL A 73 -16.46 -17.10 6.58
C VAL A 73 -17.38 -16.43 5.56
N VAL A 74 -18.19 -17.21 4.86
CA VAL A 74 -19.25 -16.74 3.97
C VAL A 74 -20.59 -16.94 4.66
N PHE A 75 -21.38 -15.89 4.73
CA PHE A 75 -22.74 -15.90 5.29
C PHE A 75 -23.75 -15.94 4.15
N THR A 76 -24.61 -16.96 4.15
CA THR A 76 -25.69 -17.10 3.16
C THR A 76 -26.95 -17.55 3.88
N ASN A 77 -28.04 -16.78 3.71
CA ASN A 77 -29.29 -16.95 4.46
C ASN A 77 -29.01 -16.91 5.97
N ASP A 78 -29.26 -18.01 6.69
CA ASP A 78 -29.04 -18.16 8.13
C ASP A 78 -27.96 -19.20 8.44
N THR A 79 -27.00 -19.37 7.53
CA THR A 79 -25.91 -20.34 7.66
C THR A 79 -24.57 -19.71 7.29
N ALA A 80 -23.58 -19.98 8.11
CA ALA A 80 -22.20 -19.61 7.91
C ALA A 80 -21.41 -20.81 7.38
N TYR A 81 -20.53 -20.56 6.42
CA TYR A 81 -19.71 -21.56 5.77
C TYR A 81 -18.24 -21.15 5.80
N TRP A 82 -17.35 -22.10 6.06
CA TRP A 82 -15.90 -21.87 6.04
C TRP A 82 -15.12 -23.14 5.73
N ILE A 83 -13.88 -22.96 5.30
CA ILE A 83 -12.93 -24.06 5.07
C ILE A 83 -11.86 -24.00 6.16
N LYS A 84 -11.64 -25.13 6.82
CA LYS A 84 -10.56 -25.28 7.82
C LYS A 84 -10.03 -26.71 7.76
N ASP A 85 -8.72 -26.90 7.90
CA ASP A 85 -8.10 -28.24 7.96
C ASP A 85 -8.53 -29.18 6.80
N ASN A 86 -8.67 -28.62 5.59
CA ASN A 86 -9.11 -29.32 4.37
C ASN A 86 -10.54 -29.90 4.43
N ALA A 87 -11.36 -29.44 5.38
CA ALA A 87 -12.78 -29.79 5.48
C ALA A 87 -13.65 -28.55 5.33
N PHE A 88 -14.85 -28.76 4.78
CA PHE A 88 -15.84 -27.72 4.59
C PHE A 88 -16.89 -27.81 5.70
N TYR A 89 -17.07 -26.70 6.42
CA TYR A 89 -17.93 -26.63 7.60
C TYR A 89 -19.13 -25.73 7.34
N GLN A 90 -20.22 -26.03 8.03
CA GLN A 90 -21.38 -25.15 8.13
C GLN A 90 -21.86 -25.05 9.59
N ALA A 91 -22.41 -23.89 9.95
CA ALA A 91 -23.12 -23.67 11.21
C ALA A 91 -24.28 -22.70 11.03
N SER A 92 -25.30 -22.80 11.87
CA SER A 92 -26.41 -21.87 11.91
C SER A 92 -25.97 -20.51 12.46
N VAL A 93 -26.61 -19.46 11.97
CA VAL A 93 -26.38 -18.08 12.40
C VAL A 93 -27.60 -17.63 13.18
N ILE A 94 -27.40 -17.25 14.44
CA ILE A 94 -28.46 -16.75 15.34
C ILE A 94 -28.05 -15.34 15.75
N ASP A 95 -28.92 -14.35 15.50
CA ASP A 95 -28.67 -12.94 15.79
C ASP A 95 -27.36 -12.38 15.18
N GLY A 96 -27.01 -12.87 13.98
CA GLY A 96 -25.77 -12.48 13.28
C GLY A 96 -24.50 -13.09 13.85
N ILE A 97 -24.60 -13.97 14.84
CA ILE A 97 -23.49 -14.70 15.46
C ILE A 97 -23.54 -16.15 15.01
N VAL A 98 -22.38 -16.72 14.68
CA VAL A 98 -22.27 -18.14 14.33
C VAL A 98 -22.43 -18.98 15.61
N ASP A 99 -23.42 -19.86 15.62
CA ASP A 99 -23.60 -20.81 16.72
C ASP A 99 -22.64 -22.00 16.57
N GLU A 100 -21.54 -21.95 17.30
CA GLU A 100 -20.50 -22.99 17.30
C GLU A 100 -21.05 -24.39 17.61
N SER A 101 -22.13 -24.49 18.42
CA SER A 101 -22.72 -25.77 18.80
C SER A 101 -23.38 -26.51 17.63
N THR A 102 -23.74 -25.79 16.58
CA THR A 102 -24.38 -26.33 15.37
C THR A 102 -23.38 -26.69 14.27
N THR A 103 -22.08 -26.55 14.55
CA THR A 103 -21.02 -26.80 13.58
C THR A 103 -21.01 -28.25 13.13
N LYS A 104 -21.11 -28.46 11.81
CA LYS A 104 -20.99 -29.78 11.19
C LYS A 104 -20.17 -29.71 9.91
N VAL A 105 -19.51 -30.83 9.59
CA VAL A 105 -18.83 -31.02 8.31
C VAL A 105 -19.90 -31.29 7.25
N VAL A 106 -19.75 -30.63 6.10
CA VAL A 106 -20.65 -30.77 4.96
C VAL A 106 -20.34 -32.07 4.23
N ASP A 107 -21.33 -32.95 4.08
CA ASP A 107 -21.24 -34.15 3.25
C ASP A 107 -21.85 -33.90 1.87
N THR A 108 -21.02 -33.96 0.82
CA THR A 108 -21.43 -33.71 -0.56
C THR A 108 -21.96 -34.95 -1.27
N MET A 109 -21.81 -36.14 -0.71
CA MET A 109 -22.18 -37.40 -1.39
C MET A 109 -23.69 -37.60 -1.47
N ALA A 110 -24.43 -37.05 -0.51
CA ALA A 110 -25.89 -37.18 -0.41
C ALA A 110 -26.65 -35.96 -0.96
N MET A 111 -25.95 -34.94 -1.47
CA MET A 111 -26.55 -33.66 -1.88
C MET A 111 -27.20 -33.72 -3.26
N ASP A 112 -28.21 -32.88 -3.45
CA ASP A 112 -28.78 -32.67 -4.78
C ASP A 112 -27.88 -31.75 -5.64
N LYS A 113 -28.16 -31.69 -6.95
CA LYS A 113 -27.37 -30.88 -7.89
C LYS A 113 -27.40 -29.38 -7.54
N VAL A 114 -28.53 -28.87 -7.08
CA VAL A 114 -28.72 -27.44 -6.81
C VAL A 114 -27.95 -27.01 -5.56
N GLU A 115 -27.93 -27.87 -4.54
CA GLU A 115 -27.13 -27.74 -3.34
C GLU A 115 -25.65 -27.78 -3.68
N LEU A 116 -25.22 -28.73 -4.53
CA LEU A 116 -23.83 -28.81 -4.96
C LEU A 116 -23.38 -27.54 -5.71
N ASP A 117 -24.19 -27.03 -6.63
CA ASP A 117 -23.89 -25.79 -7.36
C ASP A 117 -23.74 -24.59 -6.41
N LYS A 118 -24.59 -24.50 -5.37
CA LYS A 118 -24.45 -23.49 -4.30
C LYS A 118 -23.15 -23.66 -3.52
N MET A 119 -22.77 -24.89 -3.18
CA MET A 119 -21.54 -25.14 -2.43
C MET A 119 -20.30 -24.78 -3.26
N ILE A 120 -20.30 -25.09 -4.57
CA ILE A 120 -19.23 -24.69 -5.50
C ILE A 120 -19.07 -23.17 -5.50
N PHE A 121 -20.18 -22.43 -5.59
CA PHE A 121 -20.15 -20.97 -5.55
C PHE A 121 -19.57 -20.43 -4.23
N ILE A 122 -19.95 -21.02 -3.08
CA ILE A 122 -19.43 -20.62 -1.77
C ILE A 122 -17.93 -20.92 -1.67
N VAL A 123 -17.47 -22.08 -2.13
CA VAL A 123 -16.04 -22.44 -2.16
C VAL A 123 -15.26 -21.49 -3.05
N GLN A 124 -15.80 -21.11 -4.21
CA GLN A 124 -15.18 -20.10 -5.07
C GLN A 124 -15.03 -18.76 -4.33
N GLN A 125 -16.08 -18.27 -3.66
CA GLN A 125 -16.00 -17.04 -2.87
C GLN A 125 -15.02 -17.13 -1.69
N LEU A 126 -14.92 -18.31 -1.05
CA LEU A 126 -13.96 -18.54 0.03
C LEU A 126 -12.51 -18.58 -0.46
N THR A 127 -12.26 -18.95 -1.72
CA THR A 127 -10.92 -19.11 -2.29
C THR A 127 -10.49 -17.93 -3.16
N GLU A 128 -11.42 -17.11 -3.63
CA GLU A 128 -11.15 -15.96 -4.49
C GLU A 128 -10.15 -14.98 -3.86
N GLY A 129 -9.15 -14.57 -4.63
CA GLY A 129 -8.10 -13.63 -4.17
C GLY A 129 -7.11 -14.19 -3.14
N MET A 130 -7.16 -15.49 -2.80
CA MET A 130 -6.12 -16.12 -1.98
C MET A 130 -4.86 -16.47 -2.78
N THR A 131 -5.00 -16.75 -4.07
CA THR A 131 -3.87 -17.01 -4.96
C THR A 131 -3.32 -15.69 -5.48
N ASN A 132 -2.02 -15.48 -5.26
CA ASN A 132 -1.28 -14.42 -5.92
C ASN A 132 -0.96 -14.91 -7.35
N ASP A 133 -1.97 -14.97 -8.22
CA ASP A 133 -1.83 -15.44 -9.61
C ASP A 133 -1.00 -14.47 -10.49
N GLY A 134 -0.41 -13.44 -9.89
CA GLY A 134 0.62 -12.58 -10.46
C GLY A 134 2.03 -13.18 -10.44
N GLY A 135 2.16 -14.49 -10.63
CA GLY A 135 3.45 -15.15 -10.83
C GLY A 135 4.09 -14.71 -12.15
N SER A 136 4.69 -13.52 -12.18
CA SER A 136 5.60 -13.12 -13.25
C SER A 136 6.75 -14.14 -13.27
N PRO A 137 6.96 -14.90 -14.36
CA PRO A 137 8.12 -15.76 -14.47
C PRO A 137 9.35 -14.84 -14.49
N GLY A 138 10.19 -14.94 -13.46
CA GLY A 138 11.42 -14.15 -13.39
C GLY A 138 12.21 -14.28 -14.70
N ASP A 139 12.40 -13.16 -15.38
CA ASP A 139 13.22 -13.06 -16.58
C ASP A 139 14.67 -13.34 -16.19
N LYS A 140 15.16 -14.54 -16.53
CA LYS A 140 16.53 -14.96 -16.30
C LYS A 140 17.39 -14.56 -17.48
N ASN A 141 17.66 -13.26 -17.67
CA ASN A 141 18.73 -12.78 -18.55
C ASN A 141 19.27 -11.43 -18.07
N LEU A 142 20.19 -11.46 -17.10
CA LEU A 142 21.20 -10.42 -16.86
C LEU A 142 22.51 -11.10 -16.46
#